data_AF-A0A955HJ77-F1
#
_entry.id   AF-A0A955HJ77-F1
#
_cell.length_a   1.000
_cell.length_b   1.000
_cell.length_c   1.000
_cell.angle_alpha   90.00
_cell.angle_beta   90.00
_cell.angle_gamma   90.00
#
_symmetry.space_group_name_H-M   'P 1'
#
loop_
_entity.id
_entity.type
_entity.pdbx_description
1 polymer ?
#
loop_
_entity_poly.entity_id
_entity_poly.type
_entity_poly.pdbx_seq_one_letter_code
_entity_poly.pdbx_strand_id
1 'polypeptide(L)'
;MFTVRQRVVILTWSILVLLVASAMPLFSFSDLPARYTNNNFFTSYQDKPLTLAVDPYGGFIGYTEQGRVFRQYPIVTGSSIRLERFEIDDAFFYVSDRGIIVADNNLIALSIYQSRT
;
A
#
# COMPACT_ATOMS: atom_id res chain seq x y z
N MET A 1 53.84 18.04 -5.18
CA MET A 1 53.59 17.83 -6.62
C MET A 1 53.41 16.33 -6.83
N PHE A 2 52.21 15.86 -7.18
CA PHE A 2 51.93 14.42 -7.32
C PHE A 2 52.54 13.84 -8.59
N THR A 3 53.15 12.66 -8.46
CA THR A 3 53.69 11.91 -9.60
C THR A 3 52.57 11.35 -10.48
N VAL A 4 52.86 11.08 -11.76
CA VAL A 4 51.87 10.56 -12.72
C VAL A 4 51.19 9.29 -12.22
N ARG A 5 51.95 8.41 -11.54
CA ARG A 5 51.41 7.17 -10.94
C ARG A 5 50.39 7.47 -9.82
N GLN A 6 50.65 8.46 -8.97
CA GLN A 6 49.71 8.85 -7.92
C GLN A 6 48.40 9.39 -8.49
N ARG A 7 48.45 10.13 -9.62
CA ARG A 7 47.23 10.67 -10.27
C ARG A 7 46.34 9.57 -10.86
N VAL A 8 46.93 8.55 -11.49
CA VAL A 8 46.19 7.42 -12.08
C VAL A 8 45.52 6.55 -11.00
N VAL A 9 46.22 6.31 -9.89
CA VAL A 9 45.65 5.60 -8.74
C VAL A 9 44.48 6.39 -8.16
N ILE A 10 44.62 7.69 -7.92
CA ILE A 10 43.51 8.50 -7.40
C ILE A 10 42.29 8.45 -8.33
N LEU A 11 42.48 8.59 -9.64
CA LEU A 11 41.37 8.52 -10.62
C LEU A 11 40.66 7.16 -10.62
N THR A 12 41.41 6.07 -10.58
CA THR A 12 40.84 4.72 -10.59
C THR A 12 40.06 4.41 -9.31
N TRP A 13 40.58 4.82 -8.15
CA TRP A 13 39.86 4.69 -6.88
C TRP A 13 38.60 5.56 -6.83
N SER A 14 38.65 6.80 -7.34
CA SER A 14 37.47 7.68 -7.39
C SER A 14 36.36 7.13 -8.27
N ILE A 15 36.70 6.56 -9.44
CA ILE A 15 35.73 5.94 -10.34
C ILE A 15 35.11 4.70 -9.68
N LEU A 16 35.91 3.88 -9.02
CA LEU A 16 35.43 2.69 -8.31
C LEU A 16 34.45 3.07 -7.20
N VAL A 17 34.76 4.11 -6.41
CA VAL A 17 33.85 4.61 -5.36
C VAL A 17 32.54 5.13 -5.95
N LEU A 18 32.60 5.86 -7.06
CA LEU A 18 31.39 6.38 -7.73
C LEU A 18 30.51 5.24 -8.27
N LEU A 19 31.13 4.17 -8.80
CA LEU A 19 30.43 3.02 -9.34
C LEU A 19 29.77 2.16 -8.25
N VAL A 20 30.40 2.05 -7.08
CA VAL A 20 29.83 1.36 -5.91
C VAL A 20 28.69 2.18 -5.30
N ALA A 21 28.82 3.51 -5.25
CA ALA A 21 27.77 4.38 -4.74
C ALA A 21 26.50 4.40 -5.63
N SER A 22 26.64 4.28 -6.95
CA SER A 22 25.49 4.24 -7.87
C SER A 22 24.76 2.89 -7.88
N ALA A 23 25.39 1.81 -7.42
CA ALA A 23 24.80 0.48 -7.36
C ALA A 23 24.01 0.22 -6.07
N MET A 24 24.01 1.14 -5.10
CA MET A 24 23.21 0.98 -3.88
C MET A 24 21.74 1.31 -4.19
N PRO A 25 20.81 0.33 -4.08
CA PRO A 25 19.40 0.67 -4.09
C PRO A 25 19.15 1.59 -2.88
N LEU A 26 18.67 2.80 -3.15
CA LEU A 26 18.15 3.68 -2.11
C LEU A 26 16.94 2.96 -1.51
N PHE A 27 17.14 2.31 -0.36
CA PHE A 27 16.04 1.80 0.45
C PHE A 27 15.28 3.02 0.97
N SER A 28 14.28 3.46 0.21
CA SER A 28 13.26 4.38 0.71
C SER A 28 12.35 3.56 1.61
N PHE A 29 12.54 3.67 2.92
CA PHE A 29 11.49 3.26 3.84
C PHE A 29 10.36 4.25 3.66
N SER A 30 9.24 3.80 3.10
CA SER A 30 8.01 4.60 3.14
C SER A 30 7.62 4.70 4.61
N ASP A 31 7.77 5.88 5.19
CA ASP A 31 7.21 6.16 6.51
C ASP A 31 5.71 5.86 6.53
N LEU A 32 5.21 5.44 7.69
CA LEU A 32 3.78 5.29 7.92
C LEU A 32 3.10 6.65 7.69
N PRO A 33 2.20 6.81 6.71
CA PRO A 33 1.65 8.11 6.39
C PRO A 33 0.74 8.57 7.52
N ALA A 34 0.72 9.86 7.86
CA ALA A 34 -0.13 10.37 8.95
C ALA A 34 -1.62 9.98 8.80
N ARG A 35 -2.12 9.90 7.56
CA ARG A 35 -3.44 9.38 7.19
C ARG A 35 -3.37 8.58 5.89
N TYR A 36 -4.13 7.50 5.83
CA TYR A 36 -4.36 6.79 4.58
C TYR A 36 -5.37 7.55 3.70
N THR A 37 -5.07 7.62 2.41
CA THR A 37 -5.92 8.16 1.35
C THR A 37 -5.93 7.18 0.19
N ASN A 38 -6.92 7.27 -0.71
CA ASN A 38 -6.99 6.41 -1.89
C ASN A 38 -5.71 6.44 -2.76
N ASN A 39 -4.95 7.54 -2.70
CA ASN A 39 -3.74 7.72 -3.49
C ASN A 39 -2.49 7.07 -2.86
N ASN A 40 -2.47 6.91 -1.53
CA ASN A 40 -1.27 6.48 -0.81
C ASN A 40 -1.42 5.09 -0.17
N PHE A 41 -2.64 4.55 -0.02
CA PHE A 41 -2.86 3.31 0.73
C PHE A 41 -2.10 2.12 0.13
N PHE A 42 -2.07 2.00 -1.19
CA PHE A 42 -1.42 0.88 -1.89
C PHE A 42 0.09 1.08 -2.13
N THR A 43 0.62 2.26 -1.83
CA THR A 43 2.02 2.63 -2.11
C THR A 43 2.83 2.92 -0.83
N SER A 44 2.14 3.12 0.29
CA SER A 44 2.76 3.40 1.58
C SER A 44 2.90 2.14 2.42
N TYR A 45 3.67 2.19 3.50
CA TYR A 45 3.68 1.14 4.50
C TYR A 45 2.32 1.04 5.22
N GLN A 46 1.81 -0.19 5.38
CA GLN A 46 0.55 -0.47 6.06
C GLN A 46 0.79 -0.76 7.55
N ASP A 47 0.03 -0.07 8.40
CA ASP A 47 0.01 -0.35 9.82
C ASP A 47 -0.53 -1.75 10.10
N LYS A 48 -0.01 -2.41 11.13
CA LYS A 48 -0.45 -3.76 11.47
C LYS A 48 -1.81 -3.72 12.19
N PRO A 49 -2.71 -4.66 11.92
CA PRO A 49 -3.94 -4.80 12.70
C PRO A 49 -3.60 -5.30 14.12
N LEU A 50 -4.19 -4.66 15.13
CA LEU A 50 -4.08 -5.03 16.54
C LEU A 50 -5.32 -5.79 17.02
N THR A 51 -6.51 -5.33 16.62
CA THR A 51 -7.78 -5.95 17.01
C THR A 51 -8.71 -6.11 15.82
N LEU A 52 -9.62 -7.08 15.91
CA LEU A 52 -10.66 -7.34 14.93
C LEU A 52 -11.88 -7.90 15.65
N ALA A 53 -13.04 -7.30 15.42
CA ALA A 53 -14.33 -7.72 15.94
C ALA A 53 -15.36 -7.77 14.81
N VAL A 54 -16.27 -8.74 14.88
CA VAL A 54 -17.39 -8.86 13.95
C VAL A 54 -18.44 -7.80 14.29
N ASP A 55 -18.90 -7.09 13.27
CA ASP A 55 -20.00 -6.11 13.37
C ASP A 55 -21.35 -6.85 13.24
N PRO A 56 -22.41 -6.46 13.98
CA PRO A 56 -23.77 -7.01 13.87
C PRO A 56 -24.33 -7.20 12.45
N TYR A 57 -23.83 -6.44 11.46
CA TYR A 57 -24.29 -6.51 10.07
C TYR A 57 -23.45 -7.47 9.19
N GLY A 58 -22.63 -8.32 9.79
CA GLY A 58 -21.81 -9.32 9.08
C GLY A 58 -20.51 -8.75 8.51
N GLY A 59 -20.13 -7.53 8.90
CA GLY A 59 -18.83 -6.94 8.62
C GLY A 59 -17.82 -7.18 9.76
N PHE A 60 -16.73 -6.43 9.73
CA PHE A 60 -15.77 -6.34 10.81
C PHE A 60 -15.28 -4.92 11.04
N ILE A 61 -14.92 -4.63 12.27
CA ILE A 61 -14.29 -3.40 12.71
C ILE A 61 -13.04 -3.76 13.51
N GLY A 62 -11.99 -2.96 13.39
CA GLY A 62 -10.74 -3.21 14.08
C GLY A 62 -9.92 -1.95 14.27
N TYR A 63 -8.84 -2.11 15.05
CA TYR A 63 -7.87 -1.07 15.31
C TYR A 63 -6.49 -1.53 14.89
N THR A 64 -5.65 -0.62 14.40
CA THR A 64 -4.23 -0.88 14.10
C THR A 64 -3.34 -0.66 15.33
N GLU A 65 -2.05 -1.02 15.25
CA GLU A 65 -1.08 -0.77 16.33
C GLU A 65 -0.92 0.72 16.67
N GLN A 66 -1.09 1.62 15.69
CA GLN A 66 -1.12 3.07 15.91
C GLN A 66 -2.52 3.62 16.27
N GLY A 67 -3.51 2.75 16.51
CA GLY A 67 -4.84 3.13 16.96
C GLY A 67 -5.79 3.61 15.87
N ARG A 68 -5.51 3.37 14.58
CA ARG A 68 -6.43 3.73 13.49
C ARG A 68 -7.59 2.75 13.43
N VAL A 69 -8.79 3.27 13.22
CA VAL A 69 -9.97 2.44 13.00
C VAL A 69 -10.03 2.03 11.54
N PHE A 70 -10.19 0.74 11.30
CA PHE A 70 -10.57 0.22 10.00
C PHE A 70 -11.88 -0.56 10.11
N ARG A 71 -12.64 -0.60 9.02
CA ARG A 71 -13.86 -1.38 8.92
C ARG A 71 -13.99 -2.04 7.57
N GLN A 72 -14.61 -3.19 7.53
CA GLN A 72 -15.04 -3.84 6.30
C GLN A 72 -16.48 -4.28 6.45
N TYR A 73 -17.32 -3.95 5.47
CA TYR A 73 -18.73 -4.27 5.55
C TYR A 73 -19.30 -4.60 4.18
N PRO A 74 -20.34 -5.46 4.11
CA PRO A 74 -20.97 -5.81 2.86
C PRO A 74 -21.64 -4.59 2.21
N ILE A 75 -21.47 -4.44 0.90
CA ILE A 75 -22.21 -3.47 0.07
C ILE A 75 -23.38 -4.15 -0.63
N VAL A 76 -23.14 -5.36 -1.14
CA VAL A 76 -24.15 -6.26 -1.67
C VAL A 76 -23.74 -7.68 -1.31
N THR A 77 -24.64 -8.41 -0.64
CA THR A 77 -24.49 -9.84 -0.35
C THR A 77 -25.59 -10.62 -1.04
N GLY A 78 -25.22 -11.42 -2.04
CA GLY A 78 -26.08 -12.41 -2.69
C GLY A 78 -25.35 -13.73 -2.81
N SER A 79 -26.05 -14.85 -3.06
CA SER A 79 -25.42 -16.18 -3.20
C SER A 79 -24.34 -16.25 -4.28
N SER A 80 -24.32 -15.30 -5.21
CA SER A 80 -23.35 -15.18 -6.30
C SER A 80 -22.51 -13.90 -6.29
N ILE A 81 -22.71 -13.00 -5.31
CA ILE A 81 -22.03 -11.69 -5.25
C ILE A 81 -21.46 -11.50 -3.85
N ARG A 82 -20.13 -11.47 -3.77
CA ARG A 82 -19.40 -11.09 -2.57
C ARG A 82 -18.66 -9.79 -2.83
N LEU A 83 -19.29 -8.67 -2.47
CA LEU A 83 -18.70 -7.33 -2.59
C LEU A 83 -18.77 -6.60 -1.24
N GLU A 84 -17.61 -6.42 -0.64
CA GLU A 84 -17.41 -5.78 0.66
C GLU A 84 -16.60 -4.49 0.46
N ARG A 85 -16.86 -3.45 1.26
CA ARG A 85 -16.09 -2.21 1.24
C ARG A 85 -15.20 -2.17 2.47
N PHE A 86 -13.91 -1.95 2.26
CA PHE A 86 -12.93 -1.70 3.30
C PHE A 86 -12.66 -0.20 3.40
N GLU A 87 -12.52 0.30 4.62
CA GLU A 87 -12.21 1.70 4.91
C GLU A 87 -11.20 1.83 6.06
N ILE A 88 -10.29 2.79 5.93
CA ILE A 88 -9.35 3.22 6.97
C ILE A 88 -8.94 4.67 6.70
N ASP A 89 -9.03 5.53 7.71
CA ASP A 89 -8.87 6.99 7.57
C ASP A 89 -9.74 7.55 6.42
N ASP A 90 -9.14 8.12 5.37
CA ASP A 90 -9.81 8.63 4.17
C ASP A 90 -9.72 7.66 2.98
N ALA A 91 -9.06 6.52 3.16
CA ALA A 91 -8.93 5.49 2.14
C ALA A 91 -10.10 4.52 2.18
N PHE A 92 -10.61 4.16 1.01
CA PHE A 92 -11.54 3.06 0.85
C PHE A 92 -11.33 2.34 -0.48
N PHE A 93 -11.67 1.06 -0.48
CA PHE A 93 -11.69 0.21 -1.68
C PHE A 93 -12.65 -0.95 -1.44
N TYR A 94 -12.89 -1.73 -2.49
CA TYR A 94 -13.81 -2.86 -2.42
C TYR A 94 -13.02 -4.16 -2.50
N VAL A 95 -13.39 -5.11 -1.67
CA VAL A 95 -12.86 -6.47 -1.61
C VAL A 95 -13.94 -7.40 -2.13
N SER A 96 -13.55 -8.27 -3.04
CA SER A 96 -14.45 -9.28 -3.60
C SER A 96 -13.77 -10.63 -3.72
N ASP A 97 -14.53 -11.67 -4.04
CA ASP A 97 -14.00 -12.98 -4.45
C ASP A 97 -13.14 -12.90 -5.71
N ARG A 98 -13.25 -11.82 -6.49
CA ARG A 98 -12.47 -11.52 -7.70
C ARG A 98 -11.30 -10.56 -7.44
N GLY A 99 -10.93 -10.35 -6.17
CA GLY A 99 -9.85 -9.47 -5.74
C GLY A 99 -10.31 -8.05 -5.41
N ILE A 100 -9.34 -7.12 -5.44
CA ILE A 100 -9.55 -5.71 -5.07
C ILE A 100 -10.12 -4.92 -6.26
N ILE A 101 -11.06 -4.04 -5.95
CA ILE A 101 -11.66 -3.08 -6.89
C ILE A 101 -11.49 -1.68 -6.29
N VAL A 102 -10.83 -0.80 -7.04
CA VAL A 102 -10.73 0.63 -6.73
C VAL A 102 -11.79 1.35 -7.55
N ALA A 103 -12.70 2.06 -6.88
CA ALA A 103 -13.82 2.74 -7.50
C ALA A 103 -14.29 3.89 -6.62
N ASP A 104 -14.82 4.95 -7.22
CA ASP A 104 -15.22 6.16 -6.47
C ASP A 104 -16.49 5.95 -5.64
N ASN A 105 -17.32 4.97 -5.98
CA ASN A 105 -18.57 4.67 -5.29
C ASN A 105 -19.04 3.23 -5.51
N ASN A 106 -20.06 2.84 -4.74
CA ASN A 106 -20.59 1.48 -4.70
C ASN A 106 -21.13 1.02 -6.07
N LEU A 107 -21.75 1.94 -6.84
CA LEU A 107 -22.34 1.62 -8.14
C LEU A 107 -21.26 1.29 -9.17
N ILE A 108 -20.18 2.09 -9.21
CA ILE A 108 -19.04 1.82 -10.08
C ILE A 108 -18.35 0.51 -9.67
N ALA A 109 -18.16 0.27 -8.37
CA ALA A 109 -17.59 -0.97 -7.89
C ALA A 109 -18.41 -2.19 -8.32
N LEU A 110 -19.75 -2.11 -8.21
CA LEU A 110 -20.65 -3.17 -8.64
C LEU A 110 -20.61 -3.37 -10.16
N SER A 111 -20.56 -2.29 -10.94
CA SER A 111 -20.41 -2.38 -12.40
C SER A 111 -19.11 -3.07 -12.80
N ILE A 112 -17.99 -2.73 -12.16
CA ILE A 112 -16.69 -3.37 -12.40
C ILE A 112 -16.73 -4.85 -11.98
N TYR A 113 -17.35 -5.15 -10.84
CA TYR A 113 -17.51 -6.53 -10.38
C TYR A 113 -18.24 -7.37 -11.43
N GLN A 114 -19.37 -6.89 -11.93
CA GLN A 114 -20.20 -7.58 -12.92
C GLN A 114 -19.48 -7.76 -14.26
N SER A 115 -18.64 -6.80 -14.68
CA SER A 115 -17.90 -6.89 -15.95
C SER A 115 -16.74 -7.88 -15.93
N ARG A 116 -16.28 -8.33 -14.75
CA ARG A 116 -15.21 -9.34 -14.60
C ARG A 116 -15.74 -10.78 -14.62
N THR A 117 -16.91 -11.00 -15.23
CA THR A 117 -17.56 -12.33 -15.33
C THR A 117 -16.82 -13.26 -16.27
#